data_AF-A0A6P0WWI8-F1
#
_entry.id   AF-A0A6P0WWI8-F1
#
_cell.length_a   1.000
_cell.length_b   1.000
_cell.length_c   1.000
_cell.angle_alpha   90.00
_cell.angle_beta   90.00
_cell.angle_gamma   90.00
#
_symmetry.space_group_name_H-M   'P 1'
#
loop_
_entity.id
_entity.type
_entity.pdbx_description
1 polymer ?
#
loop_
_entity_poly.entity_id
_entity_poly.type
_entity_poly.pdbx_seq_one_letter_code
_entity_poly.pdbx_strand_id
1 'polypeptide(L)'
;MLYFLQILLENCLGWFLMKYKIQSADGNWGTYKNHLITTTDYQKFEDMLKMTLDGNSQQREQLTRYLEHNYQKGKLVYGLQVADGALMTCLVFERHGQQVHFVDGANGGYTAAAKKMKERLIL
;
A
#
# COMPACT_ATOMS: atom_id res chain seq x y z
N MET A 1 -23.25 -16.03 0.56
CA MET A 1 -23.03 -16.42 -0.85
C MET A 1 -23.48 -15.32 -1.83
N LEU A 2 -24.70 -14.80 -1.73
CA LEU A 2 -25.18 -13.69 -2.58
C LEU A 2 -24.32 -12.42 -2.52
N TYR A 3 -23.87 -12.03 -1.32
CA TYR A 3 -23.01 -10.84 -1.13
C TYR A 3 -21.66 -10.94 -1.85
N PHE A 4 -21.05 -12.14 -1.87
CA PHE A 4 -19.79 -12.36 -2.58
C PHE A 4 -19.97 -12.20 -4.10
N LEU A 5 -21.09 -12.70 -4.63
CA LEU A 5 -21.43 -12.52 -6.04
C LEU A 5 -21.65 -11.04 -6.38
N GLN A 6 -22.28 -10.28 -5.49
CA GLN A 6 -22.46 -8.84 -5.65
C GLN A 6 -21.11 -8.11 -5.74
N ILE A 7 -20.18 -8.37 -4.81
CA ILE A 7 -18.83 -7.79 -4.85
C ILE A 7 -18.12 -8.15 -6.15
N LEU A 8 -18.25 -9.40 -6.61
CA LEU A 8 -17.61 -9.84 -7.85
C LEU A 8 -18.18 -9.11 -9.07
N LEU A 9 -19.50 -8.92 -9.13
CA LEU A 9 -20.17 -8.15 -10.18
C LEU A 9 -19.74 -6.67 -10.16
N GLU A 10 -19.70 -6.05 -8.98
CA GLU A 10 -19.22 -4.67 -8.80
C GLU A 10 -17.77 -4.51 -9.25
N ASN A 11 -16.89 -5.46 -8.92
CA ASN A 11 -15.50 -5.48 -9.37
C ASN A 11 -15.38 -5.66 -10.89
N CYS A 12 -16.16 -6.57 -11.48
CA CYS A 12 -16.20 -6.77 -12.94
C CYS A 12 -16.67 -5.50 -13.66
N LEU A 13 -17.72 -4.85 -13.14
CA LEU A 13 -18.23 -3.60 -13.69
C LEU A 13 -17.18 -2.49 -13.58
N GLY A 14 -16.58 -2.30 -12.40
CA GLY A 14 -15.51 -1.32 -12.19
C GLY A 14 -14.32 -1.54 -13.12
N TRP A 15 -13.88 -2.80 -13.28
CA TRP A 15 -12.83 -3.17 -14.22
C TRP A 15 -13.19 -2.81 -15.66
N PHE A 16 -14.42 -3.10 -16.09
CA PHE A 16 -14.92 -2.75 -17.42
C PHE A 16 -14.93 -1.24 -17.64
N LEU A 17 -15.52 -0.47 -16.71
CA LEU A 17 -15.60 0.99 -16.79
C LEU A 17 -14.21 1.64 -16.86
N MET A 18 -13.28 1.19 -16.02
CA MET A 18 -11.89 1.68 -16.02
C MET A 18 -11.15 1.30 -17.31
N LYS A 19 -11.35 0.07 -17.81
CA LYS A 19 -10.70 -0.40 -19.05
C LYS A 19 -11.12 0.41 -20.28
N TYR A 20 -12.40 0.73 -20.39
CA TYR A 20 -12.94 1.51 -21.51
C TYR A 20 -12.96 3.02 -21.27
N LYS A 21 -12.41 3.50 -20.14
CA LYS A 21 -12.29 4.93 -19.78
C LYS A 21 -13.62 5.69 -19.91
N ILE A 22 -14.72 5.05 -19.50
CA ILE A 22 -16.06 5.60 -19.65
C ILE A 22 -16.21 6.84 -18.76
N GLN A 23 -16.80 7.90 -19.30
CA GLN A 23 -17.21 9.07 -18.52
C GLN A 23 -18.62 8.83 -17.99
N SER A 24 -18.81 8.90 -16.67
CA SER A 24 -20.11 8.81 -16.02
C SER A 24 -20.48 10.16 -15.40
N ALA A 25 -21.75 10.32 -15.02
CA ALA A 25 -22.21 11.46 -14.23
C ALA A 25 -21.42 11.60 -12.90
N ASP A 26 -20.93 10.48 -12.36
CA ASP A 26 -20.11 10.42 -11.13
C ASP A 26 -18.59 10.62 -11.36
N GLY A 27 -18.15 10.97 -12.57
CA GLY A 27 -16.75 11.29 -12.87
C GLY A 27 -16.09 10.42 -13.96
N ASN A 28 -14.78 10.64 -14.14
CA ASN A 28 -13.99 10.01 -15.19
C ASN A 28 -13.27 8.75 -14.67
N TRP A 29 -13.76 7.57 -15.08
CA TRP A 29 -13.17 6.28 -14.69
C TRP A 29 -11.79 6.03 -15.28
N GLY A 30 -11.43 6.71 -16.37
CA GLY A 30 -10.10 6.65 -16.97
C GLY A 30 -9.01 7.32 -16.13
N THR A 31 -9.37 8.30 -15.28
CA THR A 31 -8.44 9.01 -14.40
C THR A 31 -8.47 8.51 -12.95
N TYR A 32 -9.51 7.76 -12.57
CA TYR A 32 -9.74 7.29 -11.21
C TYR A 32 -8.53 6.58 -10.59
N LYS A 33 -7.96 5.59 -11.30
CA LYS A 33 -6.81 4.84 -10.80
C LYS A 33 -5.58 5.73 -10.58
N ASN A 34 -5.31 6.65 -11.50
CA ASN A 34 -4.18 7.57 -11.35
C ASN A 34 -4.39 8.50 -10.17
N HIS A 35 -5.60 9.06 -10.02
CA HIS A 35 -5.94 9.92 -8.89
C HIS A 35 -5.72 9.20 -7.55
N LEU A 36 -6.22 7.96 -7.43
CA LEU A 36 -6.03 7.13 -6.24
C LEU A 36 -4.55 6.90 -5.94
N ILE A 37 -3.73 6.55 -6.94
CA ILE A 37 -2.28 6.36 -6.75
C ILE A 37 -1.62 7.66 -6.29
N THR A 38 -1.91 8.79 -6.95
CA THR A 38 -1.28 10.09 -6.63
C THR A 38 -1.68 10.65 -5.26
N THR A 39 -2.81 10.19 -4.72
CA THR A 39 -3.34 10.61 -3.42
C THR A 39 -3.08 9.57 -2.32
N THR A 40 -2.41 8.46 -2.67
CA THR A 40 -2.03 7.40 -1.73
C THR A 40 -0.64 7.65 -1.15
N ASP A 41 -0.59 7.73 0.17
CA ASP A 41 0.63 7.86 0.93
C ASP A 41 1.23 6.47 1.22
N TYR A 42 1.90 5.89 0.22
CA TYR A 42 2.60 4.61 0.32
C TYR A 42 4.07 4.75 0.77
N GLN A 43 4.62 5.97 0.77
CA GLN A 43 6.01 6.26 1.12
C GLN A 43 6.08 7.50 2.03
N LYS A 44 6.57 7.32 3.25
CA LYS A 44 6.67 8.36 4.29
C LYS A 44 8.12 8.58 4.69
N PHE A 45 8.48 9.86 4.87
CA PHE A 45 9.78 10.30 5.39
C PHE A 45 9.55 11.09 6.68
N GLU A 46 9.66 10.42 7.82
CA GLU A 46 9.48 11.02 9.16
C GLU A 46 10.67 10.59 10.01
N ASP A 47 11.84 11.21 9.79
CA ASP A 47 13.18 10.83 10.30
C ASP A 47 13.67 9.43 9.89
N MET A 48 12.77 8.60 9.36
CA MET A 48 13.00 7.28 8.78
C MET A 48 12.15 7.09 7.53
N LEU A 49 12.60 6.20 6.65
CA LEU A 49 11.84 5.76 5.49
C LEU A 49 10.86 4.66 5.89
N LYS A 50 9.57 4.89 5.68
CA LYS A 50 8.49 3.91 5.85
C LYS A 50 7.79 3.69 4.52
N MET A 51 7.66 2.44 4.08
CA MET A 51 7.00 2.10 2.83
C MET A 51 6.10 0.88 2.97
N THR A 52 4.96 0.91 2.27
CA THR A 52 4.14 -0.28 2.01
C THR A 52 4.34 -0.67 0.54
N LEU A 53 4.79 -1.90 0.31
CA LEU A 53 5.13 -2.40 -1.02
C LEU A 53 4.31 -3.65 -1.33
N ASP A 54 3.70 -3.67 -2.51
CA ASP A 54 3.15 -4.88 -3.10
C ASP A 54 4.21 -5.56 -3.98
N GLY A 55 4.24 -6.89 -3.97
CA GLY A 55 5.23 -7.65 -4.73
C GLY A 55 5.19 -9.14 -4.44
N ASN A 56 5.84 -9.91 -5.31
CA ASN A 56 5.92 -11.35 -5.16
C ASN A 56 7.03 -11.79 -4.18
N SER A 57 7.08 -13.10 -3.87
CA SER A 57 8.06 -13.67 -2.94
C SER A 57 9.50 -13.41 -3.36
N GLN A 58 9.80 -13.53 -4.66
CA GLN A 58 11.15 -13.30 -5.20
C GLN A 58 11.60 -11.84 -5.01
N GLN A 59 10.73 -10.87 -5.29
CA GLN A 59 11.01 -9.44 -5.09
C GLN A 59 11.24 -9.13 -3.60
N ARG A 60 10.40 -9.68 -2.72
CA ARG A 60 10.57 -9.56 -1.26
C ARG A 60 11.92 -10.12 -0.81
N GLU A 61 12.31 -11.29 -1.30
CA GLU A 61 13.60 -11.90 -0.96
C GLU A 61 14.79 -11.09 -1.47
N GLN A 62 14.69 -10.50 -2.67
CA GLN A 62 15.70 -9.59 -3.19
C GLN A 62 15.85 -8.35 -2.30
N LEU A 63 14.73 -7.71 -1.93
CA LEU A 63 14.73 -6.57 -1.01
C LEU A 63 15.31 -6.93 0.35
N THR A 64 14.91 -8.08 0.91
CA THR A 64 15.38 -8.54 2.22
C THR A 64 16.89 -8.77 2.22
N ARG A 65 17.43 -9.40 1.17
CA ARG A 65 18.88 -9.57 1.01
C ARG A 65 19.62 -8.25 0.89
N TYR A 66 19.07 -7.29 0.14
CA TYR A 66 19.66 -5.96 0.02
C TYR A 66 19.71 -5.22 1.37
N LEU A 67 18.62 -5.25 2.12
CA LEU A 67 18.53 -4.61 3.44
C LEU A 67 19.48 -5.28 4.44
N GLU A 68 19.52 -6.61 4.48
CA GLU A 68 20.39 -7.38 5.35
C GLU A 68 21.89 -7.13 5.06
N HIS A 69 22.27 -7.10 3.78
CA HIS A 69 23.64 -6.78 3.37
C HIS A 69 24.10 -5.38 3.82
N ASN A 70 23.21 -4.39 3.78
CA ASN A 70 23.53 -3.04 4.24
C ASN A 70 23.50 -2.92 5.76
N TYR A 71 22.62 -3.66 6.44
CA TYR A 71 22.60 -3.78 7.89
C TYR A 71 23.92 -4.35 8.43
N GLN A 72 24.41 -5.46 7.85
CA GLN A 72 25.68 -6.08 8.24
C GLN A 72 26.90 -5.16 8.01
N LYS A 73 26.79 -4.19 7.09
CA LYS A 73 27.81 -3.17 6.84
C LYS A 73 27.69 -1.93 7.75
N GLY A 74 26.73 -1.93 8.68
CA GLY A 74 26.44 -0.78 9.55
C GLY A 74 25.90 0.44 8.80
N LYS A 75 25.36 0.27 7.59
CA LYS A 75 24.90 1.38 6.73
C LYS A 75 23.47 1.81 7.01
N LEU A 76 22.65 0.90 7.52
CA LEU A 76 21.24 1.16 7.83
C LEU A 76 20.77 0.19 8.92
N VAL A 77 19.64 0.50 9.53
CA VAL A 77 18.86 -0.44 10.33
C VAL A 77 17.46 -0.50 9.74
N TYR A 78 16.86 -1.69 9.69
CA TYR A 78 15.55 -1.88 9.07
C TYR A 78 14.68 -2.86 9.86
N GLY A 79 13.38 -2.78 9.63
CA GLY A 79 12.43 -3.80 10.01
C GLY A 79 11.49 -4.09 8.85
N LEU A 80 11.04 -5.34 8.73
CA LEU A 80 10.19 -5.79 7.64
C LEU A 80 9.06 -6.67 8.19
N GLN A 81 7.83 -6.33 7.82
CA GLN A 81 6.64 -7.13 8.08
C GLN A 81 6.02 -7.56 6.75
N VAL A 82 5.69 -8.85 6.64
CA VAL A 82 4.92 -9.38 5.51
C VAL A 82 3.45 -9.39 5.92
N ALA A 83 2.60 -8.87 5.04
CA ALA A 83 1.15 -8.90 5.21
C ALA A 83 0.52 -9.58 4.00
N ASP A 84 -0.65 -10.19 4.21
CA ASP A 84 -1.51 -10.81 3.20
C ASP A 84 -2.47 -9.80 2.53
N GLY A 85 -2.54 -8.59 3.07
CA GLY A 85 -3.29 -7.48 2.50
C GLY A 85 -2.80 -6.13 3.00
N ALA A 86 -3.28 -5.08 2.36
CA ALA A 86 -3.08 -3.69 2.77
C ALA A 86 -4.40 -3.11 3.29
N LEU A 87 -4.31 -2.31 4.35
CA LEU A 87 -5.41 -1.52 4.88
C LEU A 87 -5.25 -0.10 4.32
N MET A 88 -6.31 0.37 3.65
CA MET A 88 -6.41 1.73 3.16
C MET A 88 -7.43 2.50 3.99
N THR A 89 -6.98 3.57 4.62
CA THR A 89 -7.84 4.50 5.34
C THR A 89 -7.94 5.78 4.56
N CYS A 90 -9.12 6.05 4.02
CA CYS A 90 -9.39 7.27 3.26
C CYS A 90 -9.80 8.38 4.23
N LEU A 91 -9.02 9.45 4.29
CA LEU A 91 -9.46 10.68 4.94
C LEU A 91 -10.13 11.54 3.86
N VAL A 92 -11.45 11.42 3.78
CA VAL A 92 -12.26 12.03 2.73
C VAL A 92 -12.77 13.39 3.22
N PHE A 93 -12.23 14.47 2.65
CA PHE A 93 -12.82 15.80 2.79
C PHE A 93 -13.87 16.05 1.69
N GLU A 94 -13.64 15.54 0.47
CA GLU A 94 -14.58 15.57 -0.67
C GLU A 94 -14.47 14.28 -1.52
N ARG A 95 -15.60 13.74 -2.04
CA ARG A 95 -15.63 12.47 -2.80
C ARG A 95 -14.84 12.52 -4.13
N HIS A 96 -14.61 13.71 -4.67
CA HIS A 96 -13.82 13.95 -5.90
C HIS A 96 -12.78 15.09 -5.74
N GLY A 97 -12.55 15.54 -4.51
CA GLY A 97 -11.64 16.65 -4.20
C GLY A 97 -10.39 16.17 -3.47
N GLN A 98 -9.94 16.90 -2.44
CA GLN A 98 -8.76 16.51 -1.66
C GLN A 98 -9.04 15.24 -0.85
N GLN A 99 -8.43 14.14 -1.26
CA GLN A 99 -8.40 12.88 -0.52
C GLN A 99 -6.96 12.57 -0.18
N VAL A 100 -6.73 12.10 1.04
CA VAL A 100 -5.47 11.48 1.42
C VAL A 100 -5.79 10.04 1.78
N HIS A 101 -5.17 9.10 1.07
CA HIS A 101 -5.31 7.68 1.34
C HIS A 101 -4.09 7.21 2.11
N PHE A 102 -4.27 6.91 3.39
CA PHE A 102 -3.23 6.30 4.20
C PHE A 102 -3.23 4.80 3.95
N VAL A 103 -2.06 4.23 3.67
CA VAL A 103 -1.90 2.80 3.45
C VAL A 103 -0.90 2.23 4.47
N ASP A 104 -1.28 1.10 5.06
CA ASP A 104 -0.42 0.25 5.89
C ASP A 104 -0.69 -1.23 5.60
N GLY A 105 0.22 -2.13 5.97
CA GLY A 105 0.01 -3.57 5.90
C GLY A 105 -0.98 -4.06 6.96
N ALA A 106 -1.75 -5.09 6.64
CA ALA A 106 -2.56 -5.82 7.61
C ALA A 106 -1.68 -6.45 8.71
N ASN A 107 -2.31 -6.95 9.78
CA ASN A 107 -1.64 -7.66 10.87
C ASN A 107 -0.54 -6.82 11.57
N GLY A 108 -0.79 -5.52 11.72
CA GLY A 108 0.05 -4.59 12.47
C GLY A 108 1.10 -3.84 11.64
N GLY A 109 1.25 -4.14 10.34
CA GLY A 109 1.92 -3.26 9.37
C GLY A 109 3.22 -2.61 9.86
N TYR A 110 3.26 -1.28 9.84
CA TYR A 110 4.40 -0.49 10.31
C TYR A 110 4.75 -0.74 11.78
N THR A 111 3.77 -1.00 12.65
CA THR A 111 4.02 -1.27 14.07
C THR A 111 4.84 -2.55 14.25
N ALA A 112 4.47 -3.62 13.53
CA ALA A 112 5.21 -4.88 13.56
C ALA A 112 6.60 -4.77 12.92
N ALA A 113 6.71 -4.01 11.82
CA ALA A 113 8.01 -3.73 11.19
C ALA A 113 8.92 -2.92 12.14
N ALA A 114 8.40 -1.89 12.79
CA ALA A 114 9.14 -1.04 13.73
C ALA A 114 9.65 -1.84 14.94
N LYS A 115 8.87 -2.80 15.45
CA LYS A 115 9.32 -3.70 16.52
C LYS A 115 10.61 -4.44 16.12
N LYS A 116 10.60 -5.09 14.95
CA LYS A 116 11.76 -5.81 14.40
C LYS A 116 12.96 -4.89 14.13
N MET A 117 12.70 -3.65 13.72
CA MET A 117 13.76 -2.65 13.55
C MET A 117 14.42 -2.29 14.88
N LYS A 118 13.61 -2.05 15.93
CA LYS A 118 14.12 -1.70 17.27
C LYS A 118 14.90 -2.83 17.92
N GLU A 119 14.50 -4.09 17.72
CA GLU A 119 15.27 -5.25 18.17
C GLU A 119 16.69 -5.28 17.59
N ARG A 120 16.90 -4.72 16.39
CA ARG A 120 18.21 -4.57 15.75
C ARG A 120 18.99 -3.32 16.17
N LEU A 121 18.36 -2.36 16.85
CA LEU A 121 19.01 -1.17 17.41
C LEU A 121 19.60 -1.42 18.80
N ILE A 122 19.13 -2.45 19.51
CA ILE A 122 19.54 -2.77 20.89
C ILE A 122 20.76 -3.73 20.92
N LEU A 123 21.42 -3.93 19.77
CA LEU A 123 22.71 -4.61 19.63
C LEU A 123 23.85 -3.58 19.56
#